data_AF-A0A2E2Y3Y4-F1
#
_entry.id   AF-A0A2E2Y3Y4-F1
#
_cell.length_a   1.000
_cell.length_b   1.000
_cell.length_c   1.000
_cell.angle_alpha   90.00
_cell.angle_beta   90.00
_cell.angle_gamma   90.00
#
_symmetry.space_group_name_H-M   'P 1'
#
loop_
_entity.id
_entity.type
_entity.pdbx_description
1 polymer ?
#
loop_
_entity_poly.entity_id
_entity_poly.type
_entity_poly.pdbx_seq_one_letter_code
_entity_poly.pdbx_strand_id
1 'polypeptide(L)'
;IPANLLQTIKQQNDLNTKLENMNRQLADDKATTVQTESGLTAQALAAKSAAETDRDTERSAFNTDRQRITQEKSTQAQALQQQVTVANDATEVKVAEVAALGKENTILSQTIGAMKILRQPKSERFEVPDGRITMVHQQHNTVWIDLGAAHGLKELTTFSVYDIKEPGVMHEKSDIKAKIQITRILEDRMAEARILDDSIANPVLRGDLIHSPNFQVATQIHFALAGIFDLDGDGTDDFNKVKYMITSIGGVIDAEIRSDGTRDGKVTVNTQYLLKGTAKGLVSTKGYNDLLREVQFYDVEQITFPTFLKYVGYKREVLTTSLGRSADSSQFLGDLQKRETAPTLPDETRKQRFPPRRGEDGAF
;
A
#
# COMPACT_ATOMS: atom_id res chain seq x y z
N ILE A 1 -34.18 93.33 112.13
CA ILE A 1 -33.31 93.24 110.93
C ILE A 1 -33.91 94.17 109.87
N PRO A 2 -33.13 95.09 109.27
CA PRO A 2 -33.66 96.03 108.27
C PRO A 2 -34.08 95.28 107.00
N ALA A 3 -35.23 95.65 106.44
CA ALA A 3 -35.92 94.90 105.37
C ALA A 3 -35.08 94.65 104.11
N ASN A 4 -34.15 95.56 103.78
CA ASN A 4 -33.30 95.46 102.58
C ASN A 4 -32.30 94.29 102.64
N LEU A 5 -31.67 94.02 103.81
CA LEU A 5 -30.73 92.90 103.95
C LEU A 5 -31.42 91.55 103.79
N LEU A 6 -32.65 91.43 104.29
CA LEU A 6 -33.47 90.22 104.18
C LEU A 6 -33.90 89.95 102.74
N GLN A 7 -34.10 91.01 101.94
CA GLN A 7 -34.43 90.92 100.52
C GLN A 7 -33.23 90.49 99.66
N THR A 8 -32.03 91.02 99.94
CA THR A 8 -30.79 90.63 99.26
C THR A 8 -30.40 89.18 99.54
N ILE A 9 -30.54 88.73 100.80
CA ILE A 9 -30.28 87.32 101.17
C ILE A 9 -31.26 86.37 100.48
N LYS A 10 -32.55 86.75 100.36
CA LYS A 10 -33.52 85.96 99.59
C LYS A 10 -33.15 85.86 98.11
N GLN A 11 -32.82 86.99 97.47
CA GLN A 11 -32.39 86.99 96.07
C GLN A 11 -31.14 86.13 95.83
N GLN A 12 -30.18 86.17 96.74
CA GLN A 12 -28.93 85.41 96.61
C GLN A 12 -29.15 83.91 96.82
N ASN A 13 -30.06 83.53 97.72
CA ASN A 13 -30.50 82.13 97.87
C ASN A 13 -31.30 81.66 96.64
N ASP A 14 -32.17 82.49 96.08
CA ASP A 14 -32.90 82.19 94.83
C ASP A 14 -31.93 82.03 93.64
N LEU A 15 -30.87 82.84 93.58
CA LEU A 15 -29.82 82.73 92.56
C LEU A 15 -28.98 81.47 92.74
N ASN A 16 -28.60 81.12 93.97
CA ASN A 16 -27.85 79.91 94.28
C ASN A 16 -28.67 78.65 93.95
N THR A 17 -29.95 78.61 94.33
CA THR A 17 -30.84 77.49 93.95
C THR A 17 -31.02 77.38 92.44
N LYS A 18 -31.09 78.50 91.72
CA LYS A 18 -31.14 78.50 90.24
C LYS A 18 -29.83 78.01 89.62
N LEU A 19 -28.68 78.40 90.16
CA LEU A 19 -27.36 77.92 89.74
C LEU A 19 -27.18 76.42 90.00
N GLU A 20 -27.62 75.92 91.15
CA GLU A 20 -27.61 74.50 91.48
C GLU A 20 -28.50 73.70 90.52
N ASN A 21 -29.69 74.22 90.19
CA ASN A 21 -30.59 73.59 89.22
C ASN A 21 -30.00 73.58 87.80
N MET A 22 -29.39 74.69 87.35
CA MET A 22 -28.71 74.73 86.05
C MET A 22 -27.52 73.78 86.01
N ASN A 23 -26.72 73.70 87.07
CA ASN A 23 -25.57 72.79 87.13
C ASN A 23 -26.00 71.32 87.14
N ARG A 24 -27.10 70.97 87.82
CA ARG A 24 -27.69 69.62 87.72
C ARG A 24 -28.16 69.31 86.30
N GLN A 25 -28.89 70.23 85.68
CA GLN A 25 -29.39 70.04 84.33
C GLN A 25 -28.26 69.90 83.30
N LEU A 26 -27.19 70.69 83.44
CA LEU A 26 -26.02 70.61 82.56
C LEU A 26 -25.22 69.31 82.79
N ALA A 27 -25.19 68.78 84.03
CA ALA A 27 -24.63 67.48 84.33
C ALA A 27 -25.45 66.34 83.72
N ASP A 28 -26.78 66.42 83.79
CA ASP A 28 -27.71 65.45 83.21
C ASP A 28 -27.67 65.47 81.68
N ASP A 29 -27.64 66.64 81.05
CA ASP A 29 -27.49 66.82 79.60
C ASP A 29 -26.14 66.29 79.10
N LYS A 30 -25.07 66.52 79.87
CA LYS A 30 -23.74 65.98 79.54
C LYS A 30 -23.72 64.47 79.69
N ALA A 31 -24.34 63.91 80.74
CA ALA A 31 -24.43 62.47 80.96
C ALA A 31 -25.24 61.78 79.85
N THR A 32 -26.38 62.37 79.45
CA THR A 32 -27.19 61.86 78.34
C THR A 32 -26.48 61.96 77.01
N THR A 33 -25.78 63.07 76.71
CA THR A 33 -24.99 63.21 75.48
C THR A 33 -23.84 62.21 75.41
N VAL A 34 -23.11 62.00 76.51
CA VAL A 34 -22.03 60.99 76.56
C VAL A 34 -22.59 59.57 76.38
N GLN A 35 -23.76 59.28 76.94
CA GLN A 35 -24.43 57.99 76.73
C GLN A 35 -24.89 57.79 75.29
N THR A 36 -25.46 58.81 74.64
CA THR A 36 -25.90 58.70 73.24
C THR A 36 -24.72 58.60 72.28
N GLU A 37 -23.65 59.37 72.47
CA GLU A 37 -22.43 59.27 71.68
C GLU A 37 -21.74 57.91 71.88
N SER A 38 -21.69 57.40 73.11
CA SER A 38 -21.20 56.04 73.41
C SER A 38 -22.04 54.96 72.70
N GLY A 39 -23.37 55.08 72.72
CA GLY A 39 -24.26 54.16 72.01
C GLY A 39 -24.10 54.20 70.49
N LEU A 40 -23.99 55.40 69.91
CA LEU A 40 -23.80 55.60 68.47
C LEU A 40 -22.43 55.09 68.00
N THR A 41 -21.37 55.35 68.77
CA THR A 41 -20.02 54.84 68.46
C THR A 41 -19.95 53.32 68.56
N ALA A 42 -20.59 52.71 69.55
CA ALA A 42 -20.72 51.26 69.66
C ALA A 42 -21.48 50.65 68.46
N GLN A 43 -22.59 51.25 68.04
CA GLN A 43 -23.33 50.82 66.84
C GLN A 43 -22.51 50.99 65.56
N ALA A 44 -21.82 52.12 65.39
CA ALA A 44 -20.97 52.35 64.22
C ALA A 44 -19.81 51.36 64.14
N LEU A 45 -19.20 51.03 65.28
CA LEU A 45 -18.13 50.03 65.35
C LEU A 45 -18.65 48.62 65.02
N ALA A 46 -19.83 48.26 65.53
CA ALA A 46 -20.47 46.97 65.23
C ALA A 46 -20.89 46.87 63.75
N ALA A 47 -21.46 47.94 63.18
CA ALA A 47 -21.81 47.99 61.76
C ALA A 47 -20.57 47.91 60.87
N LYS A 48 -19.47 48.57 61.26
CA LYS A 48 -18.19 48.48 60.55
C LYS A 48 -17.62 47.07 60.59
N SER A 49 -17.60 46.40 61.75
CA SER A 49 -17.06 45.03 61.84
C SER A 49 -17.92 44.02 61.08
N ALA A 50 -19.25 44.19 61.10
CA ALA A 50 -20.16 43.39 60.29
C ALA A 50 -19.88 43.58 58.79
N ALA A 51 -19.77 44.82 58.32
CA ALA A 51 -19.46 45.12 56.92
C ALA A 51 -18.07 44.60 56.48
N GLU A 52 -17.06 44.64 57.37
CA GLU A 52 -15.74 44.05 57.10
C GLU A 52 -15.83 42.52 56.99
N THR A 53 -16.61 41.88 57.84
CA THR A 53 -16.84 40.42 57.81
C THR A 53 -17.58 39.99 56.54
N ASP A 54 -18.64 40.71 56.17
CA ASP A 54 -19.41 40.45 54.94
C ASP A 54 -18.53 40.64 53.70
N ARG A 55 -17.73 41.72 53.65
CA ARG A 55 -16.77 41.93 52.55
C ARG A 55 -15.76 40.79 52.45
N ASP A 56 -15.22 40.32 53.57
CA ASP A 56 -14.19 39.28 53.57
C ASP A 56 -14.78 37.91 53.19
N THR A 57 -16.02 37.62 53.60
CA THR A 57 -16.75 36.42 53.18
C THR A 57 -17.10 36.44 51.69
N GLU A 58 -17.62 37.55 51.16
CA GLU A 58 -17.88 37.69 49.72
C GLU A 58 -16.59 37.57 48.90
N ARG A 59 -15.50 38.18 49.35
CA ARG A 59 -14.20 38.11 48.66
C ARG A 59 -13.65 36.69 48.64
N SER A 60 -13.81 35.93 49.73
CA SER A 60 -13.44 34.53 49.79
C SER A 60 -14.28 33.67 48.85
N ALA A 61 -15.59 33.88 48.83
CA ALA A 61 -16.52 33.19 47.94
C ALA A 61 -16.19 33.48 46.46
N PHE A 62 -15.97 34.74 46.11
CA PHE A 62 -15.60 35.14 44.75
C PHE A 62 -14.26 34.55 44.30
N ASN A 63 -13.25 34.52 45.17
CA ASN A 63 -11.96 33.91 44.85
C ASN A 63 -12.08 32.39 44.62
N THR A 64 -12.88 31.72 45.45
CA THR A 64 -13.16 30.28 45.30
C THR A 64 -13.88 30.02 43.98
N ASP A 65 -14.89 30.82 43.64
CA ASP A 65 -15.65 30.63 42.41
C ASP A 65 -14.80 30.94 41.17
N ARG A 66 -13.93 31.96 41.23
CA ARG A 66 -12.93 32.25 40.20
C ARG A 66 -11.98 31.07 39.96
N GLN A 67 -11.50 30.43 41.03
CA GLN A 67 -10.65 29.25 40.91
C GLN A 67 -11.41 28.08 40.27
N ARG A 68 -12.64 27.81 40.73
CA ARG A 68 -13.51 26.77 40.17
C ARG A 68 -13.78 26.99 38.68
N ILE A 69 -14.21 28.18 38.28
CA ILE A 69 -14.49 28.53 36.89
C ILE A 69 -13.23 28.42 36.02
N THR A 70 -12.07 28.85 36.54
CA THR A 70 -10.81 28.74 35.80
C THR A 70 -10.42 27.28 35.58
N GLN A 71 -10.59 26.45 36.61
CA GLN A 71 -10.32 25.01 36.51
C GLN A 71 -11.28 24.32 35.54
N GLU A 72 -12.59 24.59 35.64
CA GLU A 72 -13.61 24.04 34.73
C GLU A 72 -13.37 24.44 33.27
N LYS A 73 -13.00 25.71 33.02
CA LYS A 73 -12.63 26.15 31.67
C LYS A 73 -11.40 25.43 31.15
N SER A 74 -10.38 25.23 31.99
CA SER A 74 -9.17 24.50 31.60
C SER A 74 -9.47 23.04 31.28
N THR A 75 -10.27 22.36 32.10
CA THR A 75 -10.62 20.95 31.88
C THR A 75 -11.51 20.78 30.65
N GLN A 76 -12.48 21.68 30.44
CA GLN A 76 -13.30 21.68 29.22
C GLN A 76 -12.48 21.95 27.96
N ALA A 77 -11.54 22.90 28.00
CA ALA A 77 -10.67 23.18 26.87
C ALA A 77 -9.79 21.97 26.52
N GLN A 78 -9.24 21.28 27.53
CA GLN A 78 -8.47 20.05 27.33
C GLN A 78 -9.31 18.91 26.78
N ALA A 79 -10.53 18.71 27.29
CA ALA A 79 -11.43 17.68 26.81
C ALA A 79 -11.85 17.92 25.36
N LEU A 80 -12.20 19.17 25.01
CA LEU A 80 -12.54 19.55 23.65
C LEU A 80 -11.33 19.37 22.71
N GLN A 81 -10.14 19.77 23.14
CA GLN A 81 -8.92 19.59 22.36
C GLN A 81 -8.65 18.10 22.10
N GLN A 82 -8.76 17.24 23.12
CA GLN A 82 -8.61 15.79 22.97
C GLN A 82 -9.65 15.22 22.01
N GLN A 83 -10.91 15.65 22.12
CA GLN A 83 -11.99 15.19 21.25
C GLN A 83 -11.74 15.60 19.78
N VAL A 84 -11.24 16.81 19.54
CA VAL A 84 -10.85 17.28 18.19
C VAL A 84 -9.69 16.45 17.65
N THR A 85 -8.66 16.16 18.45
CA THR A 85 -7.53 15.35 17.98
C THR A 85 -7.98 13.93 17.61
N VAL A 86 -8.78 13.28 18.47
CA VAL A 86 -9.32 11.93 18.20
C VAL A 86 -10.21 11.93 16.95
N ALA A 87 -11.05 12.95 16.78
CA ALA A 87 -11.89 13.07 15.60
C ALA A 87 -11.07 13.27 14.31
N ASN A 88 -10.01 14.08 14.35
CA ASN A 88 -9.12 14.28 13.22
C ASN A 88 -8.38 12.99 12.85
N ASP A 89 -7.80 12.29 13.83
CA ASP A 89 -7.10 11.02 13.62
C ASP A 89 -8.04 9.95 13.01
N ALA A 90 -9.27 9.85 13.54
CA ALA A 90 -10.28 8.93 13.00
C ALA A 90 -10.70 9.29 11.57
N THR A 91 -10.81 10.58 11.27
CA THR A 91 -11.15 11.07 9.93
C THR A 91 -10.02 10.77 8.94
N GLU A 92 -8.75 10.97 9.33
CA GLU A 92 -7.60 10.68 8.48
C GLU A 92 -7.51 9.19 8.13
N VAL A 93 -7.72 8.31 9.10
CA VAL A 93 -7.79 6.85 8.88
C VAL A 93 -8.91 6.49 7.91
N LYS A 94 -10.10 7.07 8.09
CA LYS A 94 -11.25 6.78 7.21
C LYS A 94 -11.05 7.31 5.78
N VAL A 95 -10.43 8.47 5.62
CA VAL A 95 -10.08 9.01 4.30
C VAL A 95 -9.08 8.11 3.59
N ALA A 96 -8.06 7.62 4.30
CA ALA A 96 -7.09 6.67 3.74
C ALA A 96 -7.76 5.34 3.32
N GLU A 97 -8.68 4.82 4.13
CA GLU A 97 -9.45 3.59 3.84
C GLU A 97 -10.33 3.77 2.59
N VAL A 98 -11.08 4.88 2.49
CA VAL A 98 -11.91 5.18 1.30
C VAL A 98 -11.06 5.31 0.04
N ALA A 99 -9.89 5.96 0.13
CA ALA A 99 -8.97 6.07 -0.99
C ALA A 99 -8.42 4.70 -1.44
N ALA A 100 -8.13 3.80 -0.50
CA ALA A 100 -7.69 2.44 -0.80
C ALA A 100 -8.80 1.61 -1.49
N LEU A 101 -10.01 1.61 -0.92
CA LEU A 101 -11.18 0.92 -1.48
C LEU A 101 -11.58 1.47 -2.85
N GLY A 102 -11.41 2.77 -3.07
CA GLY A 102 -11.65 3.39 -4.38
C GLY A 102 -10.71 2.85 -5.46
N LYS A 103 -9.41 2.71 -5.14
CA LYS A 103 -8.44 2.09 -6.06
C LYS A 103 -8.78 0.63 -6.34
N GLU A 104 -9.10 -0.15 -5.31
CA GLU A 104 -9.46 -1.56 -5.45
C GLU A 104 -10.68 -1.75 -6.37
N ASN A 105 -11.75 -0.95 -6.18
CA ASN A 105 -12.93 -0.98 -7.04
C ASN A 105 -12.62 -0.66 -8.50
N THR A 106 -11.73 0.30 -8.77
CA THR A 106 -11.34 0.61 -10.14
C THR A 106 -10.63 -0.55 -10.82
N ILE A 107 -9.74 -1.25 -10.11
CA ILE A 107 -9.06 -2.45 -10.64
C ILE A 107 -10.07 -3.56 -10.86
N LEU A 108 -10.89 -3.89 -9.86
CA LEU A 108 -11.91 -4.93 -9.96
C LEU A 108 -12.81 -4.70 -11.18
N SER A 109 -13.22 -3.45 -11.42
CA SER A 109 -14.00 -3.07 -12.58
C SER A 109 -13.24 -3.29 -13.90
N GLN A 110 -11.95 -2.94 -13.95
CA GLN A 110 -11.08 -3.18 -15.11
C GLN A 110 -10.85 -4.67 -15.36
N THR A 111 -10.57 -5.46 -14.32
CA THR A 111 -10.36 -6.91 -14.40
C THR A 111 -11.63 -7.63 -14.84
N ILE A 112 -12.80 -7.25 -14.31
CA ILE A 112 -14.09 -7.77 -14.77
C ILE A 112 -14.32 -7.41 -16.24
N GLY A 113 -13.97 -6.19 -16.66
CA GLY A 113 -14.01 -5.78 -18.07
C GLY A 113 -13.14 -6.68 -18.96
N ALA A 114 -11.88 -6.88 -18.58
CA ALA A 114 -10.95 -7.75 -19.30
C ALA A 114 -11.41 -9.21 -19.34
N MET A 115 -11.89 -9.76 -18.22
CA MET A 115 -12.42 -11.12 -18.15
C MET A 115 -13.68 -11.31 -19.00
N LYS A 116 -14.55 -10.30 -19.08
CA LYS A 116 -15.73 -10.35 -19.96
C LYS A 116 -15.33 -10.41 -21.43
N ILE A 117 -14.29 -9.67 -21.83
CA ILE A 117 -13.74 -9.72 -23.19
C ILE A 117 -13.16 -11.11 -23.48
N LEU A 118 -12.40 -11.68 -22.54
CA LEU A 118 -11.78 -13.00 -22.70
C LEU A 118 -12.78 -14.18 -22.74
N ARG A 119 -13.89 -14.09 -22.00
CA ARG A 119 -14.90 -15.16 -21.90
C ARG A 119 -15.98 -15.11 -22.97
N GLN A 120 -16.06 -14.03 -23.76
CA GLN A 120 -16.99 -14.01 -24.89
C GLN A 120 -16.46 -14.93 -25.99
N PRO A 121 -17.22 -15.97 -26.39
CA PRO A 121 -16.83 -16.78 -27.54
C PRO A 121 -16.71 -15.85 -28.75
N LYS A 122 -15.56 -15.89 -29.43
CA LYS A 122 -15.39 -15.19 -30.72
C LYS A 122 -16.55 -15.62 -31.61
N SER A 123 -17.31 -14.65 -32.13
CA SER A 123 -18.34 -14.97 -33.11
C SER A 123 -17.70 -15.51 -34.39
N GLU A 124 -18.48 -16.25 -35.20
CA GLU A 124 -18.10 -16.57 -36.58
C GLU A 124 -17.87 -15.29 -37.40
N ARG A 125 -18.51 -14.19 -37.00
CA ARG A 125 -18.25 -12.84 -37.49
C ARG A 125 -16.95 -12.28 -36.93
N PHE A 126 -16.08 -11.77 -37.78
CA PHE A 126 -14.84 -11.10 -37.41
C PHE A 126 -14.72 -9.75 -38.10
N GLU A 127 -14.20 -8.77 -37.37
CA GLU A 127 -13.77 -7.48 -37.92
C GLU A 127 -12.30 -7.51 -38.34
N VAL A 128 -11.50 -8.37 -37.68
CA VAL A 128 -10.05 -8.53 -37.92
C VAL A 128 -9.74 -10.00 -38.18
N PRO A 129 -9.14 -10.36 -39.33
CA PRO A 129 -8.76 -11.74 -39.63
C PRO A 129 -7.64 -12.22 -38.71
N ASP A 130 -7.62 -13.52 -38.38
CA ASP A 130 -6.58 -14.10 -37.53
C ASP A 130 -5.24 -14.25 -38.29
N GLY A 131 -5.29 -14.46 -39.60
CA GLY A 131 -4.11 -14.62 -40.45
C GLY A 131 -4.44 -14.62 -41.95
N ARG A 132 -3.50 -15.06 -42.78
CA ARG A 132 -3.66 -15.20 -44.23
C ARG A 132 -2.96 -16.43 -44.80
N ILE A 133 -3.41 -16.83 -45.98
CA ILE A 133 -2.80 -17.90 -46.77
C ILE A 133 -1.55 -17.39 -47.48
N THR A 134 -0.42 -18.03 -47.21
CA THR A 134 0.89 -17.66 -47.78
C THR A 134 1.18 -18.41 -49.08
N MET A 135 0.71 -19.66 -49.20
CA MET A 135 0.90 -20.51 -50.38
C MET A 135 -0.23 -21.54 -50.49
N VAL A 136 -0.58 -21.92 -51.73
CA VAL A 136 -1.64 -22.88 -52.03
C VAL A 136 -1.13 -23.93 -53.01
N HIS A 137 -1.40 -25.20 -52.72
CA HIS A 137 -1.18 -26.31 -53.62
C HIS A 137 -2.48 -27.08 -53.86
N GLN A 138 -3.29 -26.56 -54.79
CA GLN A 138 -4.66 -27.05 -55.05
C GLN A 138 -4.71 -28.54 -55.42
N GLN A 139 -3.73 -29.07 -56.17
CA GLN A 139 -3.72 -30.49 -56.55
C GLN A 139 -3.57 -31.46 -55.37
N HIS A 140 -3.03 -31.00 -54.25
CA HIS A 140 -2.82 -31.82 -53.04
C HIS A 140 -3.73 -31.40 -51.89
N ASN A 141 -4.64 -30.45 -52.12
CA ASN A 141 -5.49 -29.85 -51.11
C ASN A 141 -4.69 -29.35 -49.89
N THR A 142 -3.48 -28.82 -50.13
CA THR A 142 -2.58 -28.33 -49.08
C THR A 142 -2.40 -26.83 -49.20
N VAL A 143 -2.45 -26.13 -48.08
CA VAL A 143 -2.21 -24.69 -47.98
C VAL A 143 -1.22 -24.41 -46.86
N TRP A 144 -0.53 -23.29 -46.97
CA TRP A 144 0.32 -22.75 -45.92
C TRP A 144 -0.22 -21.42 -45.44
N ILE A 145 -0.10 -21.18 -44.14
CA ILE A 145 -0.62 -19.98 -43.47
C ILE A 145 0.48 -19.29 -42.68
N ASP A 146 0.32 -18.00 -42.40
CA ASP A 146 1.27 -17.18 -41.62
C ASP A 146 1.14 -17.32 -40.09
N LEU A 147 0.39 -18.33 -39.65
CA LEU A 147 0.26 -18.74 -38.26
C LEU A 147 1.12 -19.98 -37.99
N GLY A 148 1.60 -20.11 -36.76
CA GLY A 148 2.55 -21.16 -36.38
C GLY A 148 2.69 -21.30 -34.88
N ALA A 149 3.79 -21.90 -34.42
CA ALA A 149 4.00 -22.21 -33.01
C ALA A 149 3.98 -20.97 -32.11
N ALA A 150 4.56 -19.85 -32.55
CA ALA A 150 4.61 -18.61 -31.78
C ALA A 150 3.23 -17.96 -31.55
N HIS A 151 2.24 -18.35 -32.36
CA HIS A 151 0.85 -17.90 -32.23
C HIS A 151 -0.01 -18.89 -31.42
N GLY A 152 0.59 -19.93 -30.83
CA GLY A 152 -0.13 -20.96 -30.07
C GLY A 152 -1.04 -21.85 -30.91
N LEU A 153 -0.78 -21.93 -32.22
CA LEU A 153 -1.52 -22.78 -33.13
C LEU A 153 -1.39 -24.24 -32.71
N LYS A 154 -2.48 -25.01 -32.83
CA LYS A 154 -2.50 -26.45 -32.57
C LYS A 154 -2.93 -27.19 -33.82
N GLU A 155 -2.43 -28.41 -33.99
CA GLU A 155 -2.94 -29.34 -35.00
C GLU A 155 -4.45 -29.58 -34.80
N LEU A 156 -5.13 -29.93 -35.89
CA LEU A 156 -6.59 -30.13 -35.96
C LEU A 156 -7.43 -28.87 -35.76
N THR A 157 -6.83 -27.71 -35.52
CA THR A 157 -7.55 -26.43 -35.52
C THR A 157 -8.13 -26.17 -36.90
N THR A 158 -9.40 -25.80 -36.97
CA THR A 158 -10.10 -25.52 -38.23
C THR A 158 -10.29 -24.02 -38.42
N PHE A 159 -10.02 -23.52 -39.64
CA PHE A 159 -10.25 -22.14 -40.03
C PHE A 159 -11.22 -22.07 -41.21
N SER A 160 -12.01 -21.00 -41.23
CA SER A 160 -12.75 -20.57 -42.41
C SER A 160 -11.88 -19.63 -43.23
N VAL A 161 -11.90 -19.79 -44.56
CA VAL A 161 -11.14 -18.98 -45.52
C VAL A 161 -12.07 -17.97 -46.18
N TYR A 162 -11.61 -16.73 -46.32
CA TYR A 162 -12.34 -15.59 -46.85
C TYR A 162 -11.54 -14.90 -47.96
N ASP A 163 -12.22 -14.20 -48.85
CA ASP A 163 -11.57 -13.49 -49.95
C ASP A 163 -10.75 -12.30 -49.42
N ILE A 164 -9.58 -12.06 -50.01
CA ILE A 164 -8.75 -10.89 -49.72
C ILE A 164 -9.47 -9.56 -50.03
N LYS A 165 -10.44 -9.57 -50.96
CA LYS A 165 -11.17 -8.36 -51.38
C LYS A 165 -12.26 -7.91 -50.40
N GLU A 166 -12.60 -8.75 -49.42
CA GLU A 166 -13.61 -8.47 -48.40
C GLU A 166 -12.98 -8.48 -46.99
N PRO A 167 -12.05 -7.56 -46.71
CA PRO A 167 -11.40 -7.51 -45.41
C PRO A 167 -12.40 -7.03 -44.35
N GLY A 168 -12.79 -7.94 -43.45
CA GLY A 168 -13.25 -7.57 -42.11
C GLY A 168 -14.75 -7.43 -41.87
N VAL A 169 -15.63 -7.99 -42.70
CA VAL A 169 -17.03 -8.21 -42.28
C VAL A 169 -17.56 -9.48 -42.92
N MET A 170 -17.75 -10.54 -42.11
CA MET A 170 -18.62 -11.65 -42.52
C MET A 170 -20.07 -11.15 -42.49
N HIS A 171 -20.69 -10.98 -43.66
CA HIS A 171 -22.08 -10.60 -43.78
C HIS A 171 -22.96 -11.83 -43.58
N GLU A 172 -22.62 -12.94 -44.27
CA GLU A 172 -23.39 -14.18 -44.29
C GLU A 172 -22.49 -15.44 -44.39
N LYS A 173 -23.06 -16.63 -44.16
CA LYS A 173 -22.33 -17.92 -44.26
C LYS A 173 -21.82 -18.22 -45.68
N SER A 174 -22.39 -17.54 -46.69
CA SER A 174 -21.97 -17.61 -48.10
C SER A 174 -20.57 -17.04 -48.35
N ASP A 175 -20.05 -16.21 -47.45
CA ASP A 175 -18.78 -15.50 -47.64
C ASP A 175 -17.58 -16.42 -47.37
N ILE A 176 -17.83 -17.63 -46.83
CA ILE A 176 -16.81 -18.64 -46.59
C ILE A 176 -16.46 -19.33 -47.91
N LYS A 177 -15.24 -19.10 -48.40
CA LYS A 177 -14.71 -19.73 -49.62
C LYS A 177 -14.40 -21.20 -49.43
N ALA A 178 -13.81 -21.52 -48.28
CA ALA A 178 -13.33 -22.86 -47.96
C ALA A 178 -13.18 -23.04 -46.45
N LYS A 179 -13.05 -24.31 -46.03
CA LYS A 179 -12.62 -24.69 -44.68
C LYS A 179 -11.29 -25.41 -44.74
N ILE A 180 -10.37 -25.02 -43.88
CA ILE A 180 -9.03 -25.62 -43.78
C ILE A 180 -8.80 -26.16 -42.38
N GLN A 181 -7.99 -27.20 -42.25
CA GLN A 181 -7.61 -27.79 -40.98
C GLN A 181 -6.10 -27.92 -40.88
N ILE A 182 -5.51 -27.46 -39.78
CA ILE A 182 -4.07 -27.56 -39.55
C ILE A 182 -3.66 -29.02 -39.45
N THR A 183 -2.74 -29.44 -40.31
CA THR A 183 -2.18 -30.79 -40.29
C THR A 183 -0.84 -30.84 -39.56
N ARG A 184 0.01 -29.83 -39.76
CA ARG A 184 1.36 -29.77 -39.18
C ARG A 184 1.79 -28.32 -38.96
N ILE A 185 2.56 -28.09 -37.90
CA ILE A 185 3.20 -26.79 -37.63
C ILE A 185 4.65 -26.92 -38.08
N LEU A 186 5.09 -26.06 -39.00
CA LEU A 186 6.42 -26.13 -39.60
C LEU A 186 7.41 -25.23 -38.86
N GLU A 187 6.99 -23.99 -38.56
CA GLU A 187 7.82 -22.96 -37.93
C GLU A 187 6.99 -22.10 -36.96
N ASP A 188 7.64 -21.11 -36.33
CA ASP A 188 7.02 -20.14 -35.42
C ASP A 188 5.85 -19.38 -36.06
N ARG A 189 5.94 -19.09 -37.37
CA ARG A 189 4.94 -18.33 -38.14
C ARG A 189 4.55 -19.01 -39.45
N MET A 190 4.66 -20.34 -39.50
CA MET A 190 4.29 -21.12 -40.67
C MET A 190 3.67 -22.46 -40.27
N ALA A 191 2.51 -22.76 -40.83
CA ALA A 191 1.85 -24.04 -40.66
C ALA A 191 1.28 -24.56 -41.97
N GLU A 192 1.27 -25.87 -42.09
CA GLU A 192 0.64 -26.62 -43.17
C GLU A 192 -0.80 -26.99 -42.75
N ALA A 193 -1.74 -26.78 -43.66
CA ALA A 193 -3.13 -27.12 -43.47
C ALA A 193 -3.70 -27.83 -44.70
N ARG A 194 -4.71 -28.67 -44.47
CA ARG A 194 -5.47 -29.36 -45.50
C ARG A 194 -6.79 -28.63 -45.75
N ILE A 195 -7.17 -28.49 -47.02
CA ILE A 195 -8.49 -28.03 -47.43
C ILE A 195 -9.50 -29.17 -47.21
N LEU A 196 -10.53 -28.92 -46.40
CA LEU A 196 -11.62 -29.85 -46.10
C LEU A 196 -12.80 -29.71 -47.05
N ASP A 197 -13.14 -28.47 -47.37
CA ASP A 197 -14.29 -28.09 -48.20
C ASP A 197 -13.90 -26.84 -48.97
N ASP A 198 -14.14 -26.82 -50.28
CA ASP A 198 -13.86 -25.69 -51.15
C ASP A 198 -14.93 -25.52 -52.24
N SER A 199 -15.11 -24.26 -52.65
CA SER A 199 -15.98 -23.93 -53.77
C SER A 199 -15.20 -23.93 -55.08
N ILE A 200 -15.63 -24.74 -56.05
CA ILE A 200 -15.06 -24.75 -57.41
C ILE A 200 -15.20 -23.37 -58.07
N ALA A 201 -16.28 -22.65 -57.78
CA ALA A 201 -16.55 -21.34 -58.35
C ALA A 201 -15.65 -20.24 -57.76
N ASN A 202 -15.14 -20.42 -56.54
CA ASN A 202 -14.24 -19.48 -55.88
C ASN A 202 -13.10 -20.22 -55.16
N PRO A 203 -12.05 -20.63 -55.90
CA PRO A 203 -10.97 -21.42 -55.33
C PRO A 203 -10.16 -20.64 -54.30
N VAL A 204 -9.47 -21.37 -53.43
CA VAL A 204 -8.57 -20.79 -52.42
C VAL A 204 -7.34 -20.20 -53.11
N LEU A 205 -7.05 -18.93 -52.81
CA LEU A 205 -5.94 -18.19 -53.41
C LEU A 205 -4.92 -17.75 -52.35
N ARG A 206 -3.71 -17.49 -52.80
CA ARG A 206 -2.69 -16.84 -51.97
C ARG A 206 -3.17 -15.44 -51.57
N GLY A 207 -3.06 -15.13 -50.28
CA GLY A 207 -3.48 -13.85 -49.71
C GLY A 207 -4.90 -13.86 -49.14
N ASP A 208 -5.68 -14.92 -49.37
CA ASP A 208 -6.98 -15.10 -48.73
C ASP A 208 -6.84 -15.08 -47.20
N LEU A 209 -7.84 -14.52 -46.54
CA LEU A 209 -7.86 -14.30 -45.10
C LEU A 209 -8.40 -15.53 -44.38
N ILE A 210 -7.95 -15.77 -43.14
CA ILE A 210 -8.43 -16.88 -42.32
C ILE A 210 -8.95 -16.39 -40.97
N HIS A 211 -10.01 -17.02 -40.48
CA HIS A 211 -10.57 -16.78 -39.15
C HIS A 211 -11.11 -18.06 -38.53
N SER A 212 -10.92 -18.23 -37.23
CA SER A 212 -11.51 -19.34 -36.48
C SER A 212 -12.06 -18.89 -35.13
N PRO A 213 -13.36 -19.13 -34.85
CA PRO A 213 -13.95 -18.89 -33.51
C PRO A 213 -13.24 -19.66 -32.39
N ASN A 214 -12.71 -20.83 -32.73
CA ASN A 214 -12.09 -21.76 -31.78
C ASN A 214 -10.58 -21.51 -31.65
N PHE A 215 -10.04 -20.55 -32.41
CA PHE A 215 -8.66 -20.12 -32.34
C PHE A 215 -8.58 -18.73 -31.73
N GLN A 216 -7.76 -18.62 -30.70
CA GLN A 216 -7.26 -17.35 -30.23
C GLN A 216 -5.76 -17.43 -30.39
N VAL A 217 -5.17 -16.47 -31.08
CA VAL A 217 -3.72 -16.28 -31.08
C VAL A 217 -3.31 -16.30 -29.61
N ALA A 218 -2.41 -17.22 -29.25
CA ALA A 218 -1.95 -17.30 -27.87
C ALA A 218 -1.49 -15.91 -27.45
N THR A 219 -2.12 -15.40 -26.40
CA THR A 219 -1.67 -14.18 -25.75
C THR A 219 -0.23 -14.45 -25.35
N GLN A 220 0.70 -13.64 -25.88
CA GLN A 220 2.08 -13.73 -25.48
C GLN A 220 2.14 -13.66 -23.96
N ILE A 221 2.95 -14.51 -23.34
CA ILE A 221 3.07 -14.49 -21.89
C ILE A 221 3.82 -13.21 -21.53
N HIS A 222 3.16 -12.32 -20.79
CA HIS A 222 3.72 -11.05 -20.40
C HIS A 222 4.44 -11.18 -19.05
N PHE A 223 5.71 -10.79 -19.03
CA PHE A 223 6.60 -10.85 -17.89
C PHE A 223 6.94 -9.43 -17.39
N ALA A 224 7.07 -9.30 -16.08
CA ALA A 224 7.83 -8.25 -15.44
C ALA A 224 9.14 -8.82 -14.90
N LEU A 225 10.24 -8.07 -15.01
CA LEU A 225 11.57 -8.46 -14.57
C LEU A 225 12.04 -7.52 -13.47
N ALA A 226 12.55 -8.06 -12.36
CA ALA A 226 13.13 -7.22 -11.32
C ALA A 226 14.30 -7.89 -10.62
N GLY A 227 15.41 -7.16 -10.54
CA GLY A 227 16.58 -7.58 -9.79
C GLY A 227 17.71 -8.09 -10.68
N ILE A 228 18.73 -8.64 -10.03
CA ILE A 228 19.90 -9.22 -10.67
C ILE A 228 19.64 -10.70 -10.92
N PHE A 229 19.99 -11.17 -12.11
CA PHE A 229 19.90 -12.57 -12.47
C PHE A 229 21.29 -13.12 -12.71
N ASP A 230 21.66 -14.21 -12.05
CA ASP A 230 22.95 -14.86 -12.22
C ASP A 230 22.67 -16.29 -12.70
N LEU A 231 22.95 -16.58 -13.98
CA LEU A 231 22.64 -17.86 -14.62
C LEU A 231 23.75 -18.89 -14.38
N ASP A 232 25.01 -18.46 -14.43
CA ASP A 232 26.19 -19.33 -14.38
C ASP A 232 26.87 -19.38 -13.00
N GLY A 233 26.48 -18.50 -12.08
CA GLY A 233 26.98 -18.42 -10.72
C GLY A 233 28.28 -17.64 -10.61
N ASP A 234 28.58 -16.78 -11.58
CA ASP A 234 29.82 -15.98 -11.61
C ASP A 234 29.70 -14.68 -10.79
N GLY A 235 28.51 -14.36 -10.29
CA GLY A 235 28.22 -13.14 -9.52
C GLY A 235 28.00 -11.88 -10.38
N THR A 236 27.93 -12.03 -11.70
CA THR A 236 27.63 -10.99 -12.68
C THR A 236 26.13 -11.01 -13.02
N ASP A 237 25.60 -9.84 -13.45
CA ASP A 237 24.21 -9.72 -13.87
C ASP A 237 24.02 -10.17 -15.34
N ASP A 238 23.33 -11.29 -15.51
CA ASP A 238 22.94 -11.91 -16.78
C ASP A 238 21.57 -11.46 -17.29
N PHE A 239 21.07 -10.30 -16.84
CA PHE A 239 19.76 -9.76 -17.19
C PHE A 239 19.41 -9.88 -18.69
N ASN A 240 20.35 -9.52 -19.57
CA ASN A 240 20.12 -9.56 -21.02
C ASN A 240 19.97 -11.00 -21.57
N LYS A 241 20.67 -11.99 -20.99
CA LYS A 241 20.52 -13.40 -21.37
C LYS A 241 19.12 -13.90 -20.98
N VAL A 242 18.63 -13.53 -19.80
CA VAL A 242 17.27 -13.86 -19.34
C VAL A 242 16.20 -13.21 -20.22
N LYS A 243 16.39 -11.93 -20.56
CA LYS A 243 15.53 -11.22 -21.52
C LYS A 243 15.45 -11.94 -22.85
N TYR A 244 16.60 -12.36 -23.39
CA TYR A 244 16.66 -13.13 -24.63
C TYR A 244 15.89 -14.46 -24.51
N MET A 245 16.07 -15.21 -23.43
CA MET A 245 15.33 -16.46 -23.18
C MET A 245 13.82 -16.24 -23.21
N ILE A 246 13.32 -15.22 -22.51
CA ILE A 246 11.89 -14.87 -22.49
C ILE A 246 11.39 -14.55 -23.90
N THR A 247 12.13 -13.73 -24.64
CA THR A 247 11.72 -13.37 -26.02
C THR A 247 11.81 -14.57 -26.98
N SER A 248 12.75 -15.49 -26.80
CA SER A 248 12.92 -16.67 -27.65
C SER A 248 11.79 -17.69 -27.52
N ILE A 249 11.12 -17.72 -26.36
CA ILE A 249 9.93 -18.55 -26.14
C ILE A 249 8.63 -17.80 -26.50
N GLY A 250 8.73 -16.61 -27.11
CA GLY A 250 7.57 -15.79 -27.50
C GLY A 250 6.94 -14.97 -26.37
N GLY A 251 7.62 -14.84 -25.22
CA GLY A 251 7.19 -13.96 -24.13
C GLY A 251 7.47 -12.48 -24.40
N VAL A 252 6.64 -11.60 -23.83
CA VAL A 252 6.79 -10.14 -23.88
C VAL A 252 7.20 -9.64 -22.51
N ILE A 253 8.05 -8.60 -22.45
CA ILE A 253 8.45 -7.96 -21.20
C ILE A 253 7.76 -6.59 -21.13
N ASP A 254 6.84 -6.45 -20.18
CA ASP A 254 6.04 -5.22 -19.99
C ASP A 254 6.74 -4.21 -19.09
N ALA A 255 7.53 -4.70 -18.13
CA ALA A 255 8.27 -3.88 -17.19
C ALA A 255 9.59 -4.54 -16.80
N GLU A 256 10.65 -3.76 -16.69
CA GLU A 256 11.96 -4.21 -16.24
C GLU A 256 12.61 -3.21 -15.28
N ILE A 257 13.20 -3.74 -14.20
CA ILE A 257 14.08 -3.00 -13.29
C ILE A 257 15.48 -3.59 -13.40
N ARG A 258 16.40 -2.81 -13.96
CA ARG A 258 17.81 -3.18 -14.12
C ARG A 258 18.60 -2.99 -12.84
N SER A 259 19.82 -3.53 -12.82
CA SER A 259 20.75 -3.44 -11.70
C SER A 259 21.19 -2.02 -11.34
N ASP A 260 21.25 -1.12 -12.34
CA ASP A 260 21.53 0.31 -12.17
C ASP A 260 20.35 1.12 -11.59
N GLY A 261 19.20 0.48 -11.37
CA GLY A 261 17.97 1.10 -10.88
C GLY A 261 17.15 1.80 -11.96
N THR A 262 17.52 1.68 -13.24
CA THR A 262 16.70 2.15 -14.35
C THR A 262 15.45 1.29 -14.47
N ARG A 263 14.30 1.97 -14.65
CA ARG A 263 13.01 1.36 -14.89
C ARG A 263 12.61 1.59 -16.33
N ASP A 264 12.25 0.52 -17.02
CA ASP A 264 11.61 0.57 -18.32
C ASP A 264 10.25 -0.12 -18.25
N GLY A 265 9.25 0.44 -18.93
CA GLY A 265 7.90 -0.10 -18.95
C GLY A 265 7.08 0.00 -17.65
N LYS A 266 5.86 -0.58 -17.69
CA LYS A 266 4.85 -0.53 -16.63
C LYS A 266 4.09 -1.85 -16.53
N VAL A 267 3.74 -2.25 -15.31
CA VAL A 267 2.92 -3.44 -15.10
C VAL A 267 1.49 -3.10 -15.51
N THR A 268 0.87 -3.99 -16.28
CA THR A 268 -0.50 -3.82 -16.76
C THR A 268 -1.36 -5.01 -16.34
N VAL A 269 -2.66 -4.93 -16.59
CA VAL A 269 -3.61 -6.04 -16.35
C VAL A 269 -3.26 -7.29 -17.18
N ASN A 270 -2.46 -7.14 -18.25
CA ASN A 270 -2.03 -8.26 -19.09
C ASN A 270 -0.76 -8.95 -18.56
N THR A 271 -0.02 -8.32 -17.65
CA THR A 271 1.19 -8.87 -17.07
C THR A 271 0.85 -10.07 -16.18
N GLN A 272 1.39 -11.25 -16.50
CA GLN A 272 1.01 -12.51 -15.84
C GLN A 272 2.01 -12.93 -14.78
N TYR A 273 3.30 -12.76 -15.06
CA TYR A 273 4.36 -13.24 -14.20
C TYR A 273 5.37 -12.15 -13.84
N LEU A 274 5.72 -12.05 -12.57
CA LEU A 274 6.92 -11.36 -12.13
C LEU A 274 8.04 -12.39 -11.99
N LEU A 275 9.09 -12.24 -12.78
CA LEU A 275 10.34 -12.97 -12.57
C LEU A 275 11.21 -12.23 -11.55
N LYS A 276 11.35 -12.83 -10.37
CA LYS A 276 12.07 -12.25 -9.24
C LYS A 276 13.53 -12.68 -9.22
N GLY A 277 14.43 -11.72 -9.39
CA GLY A 277 15.87 -11.84 -9.21
C GLY A 277 16.33 -11.45 -7.80
N THR A 278 17.64 -11.42 -7.62
CA THR A 278 18.28 -11.07 -6.35
C THR A 278 18.35 -9.55 -6.18
N ALA A 279 18.00 -9.06 -4.98
CA ALA A 279 18.07 -7.63 -4.64
C ALA A 279 19.46 -7.21 -4.10
N LYS A 280 20.27 -8.17 -3.63
CA LYS A 280 21.64 -7.94 -3.15
C LYS A 280 22.51 -7.55 -4.35
N GLY A 281 23.10 -6.35 -4.32
CA GLY A 281 23.93 -5.81 -5.40
C GLY A 281 23.24 -4.77 -6.28
N LEU A 282 21.94 -4.50 -6.07
CA LEU A 282 21.26 -3.40 -6.77
C LEU A 282 21.78 -2.04 -6.31
N VAL A 283 21.98 -1.12 -7.25
CA VAL A 283 22.37 0.28 -6.97
C VAL A 283 21.27 1.01 -6.20
N SER A 284 20.00 0.73 -6.53
CA SER A 284 18.83 1.30 -5.86
C SER A 284 17.73 0.27 -5.69
N THR A 285 17.25 0.13 -4.45
CA THR A 285 16.15 -0.78 -4.10
C THR A 285 14.77 -0.15 -4.24
N LYS A 286 14.71 1.17 -4.49
CA LYS A 286 13.43 1.90 -4.60
C LYS A 286 12.59 1.37 -5.76
N GLY A 287 13.15 1.34 -6.97
CA GLY A 287 12.44 0.87 -8.16
C GLY A 287 12.00 -0.60 -8.05
N TYR A 288 12.84 -1.43 -7.44
CA TYR A 288 12.53 -2.83 -7.16
C TYR A 288 11.33 -2.97 -6.20
N ASN A 289 11.34 -2.25 -5.07
CA ASN A 289 10.23 -2.28 -4.11
C ASN A 289 8.94 -1.67 -4.67
N ASP A 290 9.05 -0.61 -5.48
CA ASP A 290 7.89 0.01 -6.13
C ASP A 290 7.26 -0.94 -7.14
N LEU A 291 8.06 -1.67 -7.93
CA LEU A 291 7.55 -2.70 -8.84
C LEU A 291 6.89 -3.85 -8.06
N LEU A 292 7.47 -4.30 -6.94
CA LEU A 292 6.85 -5.34 -6.10
C LEU A 292 5.47 -4.93 -5.58
N ARG A 293 5.29 -3.67 -5.19
CA ARG A 293 3.99 -3.13 -4.78
C ARG A 293 2.99 -3.09 -5.94
N GLU A 294 3.47 -2.72 -7.13
CA GLU A 294 2.66 -2.68 -8.35
C GLU A 294 2.19 -4.08 -8.77
N VAL A 295 3.08 -5.07 -8.72
CA VAL A 295 2.78 -6.49 -8.97
C VAL A 295 1.76 -7.02 -7.95
N GLN A 296 1.89 -6.67 -6.68
CA GLN A 296 0.92 -7.03 -5.65
C GLN A 296 -0.45 -6.37 -5.88
N PHE A 297 -0.47 -5.15 -6.40
CA PHE A 297 -1.69 -4.41 -6.71
C PHE A 297 -2.46 -5.02 -7.90
N TYR A 298 -1.75 -5.55 -8.89
CA TYR A 298 -2.34 -6.20 -10.07
C TYR A 298 -2.52 -7.73 -9.92
N ASP A 299 -2.25 -8.29 -8.73
CA ASP A 299 -2.33 -9.74 -8.45
C ASP A 299 -1.50 -10.61 -9.41
N VAL A 300 -0.32 -10.11 -9.79
CA VAL A 300 0.58 -10.78 -10.73
C VAL A 300 1.34 -11.90 -10.02
N GLU A 301 1.41 -13.09 -10.63
CA GLU A 301 2.02 -14.26 -10.03
C GLU A 301 3.55 -14.11 -9.94
N GLN A 302 4.12 -14.34 -8.76
CA GLN A 302 5.58 -14.23 -8.56
C GLN A 302 6.26 -15.59 -8.78
N ILE A 303 7.09 -15.68 -9.81
CA ILE A 303 7.90 -16.86 -10.10
C ILE A 303 9.36 -16.62 -9.73
N THR A 304 9.96 -17.62 -9.11
CA THR A 304 11.40 -17.58 -8.82
C THR A 304 12.21 -17.92 -10.05
N PHE A 305 13.42 -17.38 -10.13
CA PHE A 305 14.33 -17.66 -11.23
C PHE A 305 14.59 -19.16 -11.48
N PRO A 306 14.84 -20.00 -10.45
CA PRO A 306 14.99 -21.44 -10.66
C PRO A 306 13.73 -22.12 -11.21
N THR A 307 12.54 -21.65 -10.82
CA THR A 307 11.26 -22.17 -11.36
C THR A 307 11.12 -21.81 -12.83
N PHE A 308 11.45 -20.58 -13.21
CA PHE A 308 11.47 -20.14 -14.61
C PHE A 308 12.41 -20.99 -15.47
N LEU A 309 13.63 -21.27 -15.00
CA LEU A 309 14.58 -22.10 -15.75
C LEU A 309 14.06 -23.52 -16.01
N LYS A 310 13.28 -24.08 -15.07
CA LYS A 310 12.59 -25.36 -15.28
C LYS A 310 11.52 -25.26 -16.37
N TYR A 311 10.76 -24.18 -16.40
CA TYR A 311 9.75 -23.95 -17.45
C TYR A 311 10.35 -23.80 -18.83
N VAL A 312 11.49 -23.11 -18.96
CA VAL A 312 12.20 -22.93 -20.24
C VAL A 312 13.02 -24.17 -20.62
N GLY A 313 13.16 -25.14 -19.71
CA GLY A 313 13.96 -26.34 -19.96
C GLY A 313 15.47 -26.07 -20.00
N TYR A 314 15.92 -24.95 -19.43
CA TYR A 314 17.34 -24.60 -19.39
C TYR A 314 18.09 -25.56 -18.46
N LYS A 315 19.07 -26.28 -19.03
CA LYS A 315 20.02 -27.10 -18.26
C LYS A 315 21.34 -26.34 -18.21
N ARG A 316 21.82 -26.09 -16.99
CA ARG A 316 23.13 -25.45 -16.82
C ARG A 316 24.19 -26.34 -17.45
N GLU A 317 24.90 -25.82 -18.44
CA GLU A 317 26.07 -26.49 -18.99
C GLU A 317 27.13 -26.50 -17.89
N VAL A 318 27.30 -27.66 -17.25
CA VAL A 318 28.45 -27.87 -16.38
C VAL A 318 29.63 -28.00 -17.33
N LEU A 319 30.44 -26.95 -17.45
CA LEU A 319 31.73 -27.01 -18.13
C LEU A 319 32.58 -28.03 -17.37
N THR A 320 32.58 -29.28 -17.83
CA THR A 320 33.45 -30.33 -17.33
C THR A 320 34.78 -30.19 -18.06
N THR A 321 35.78 -29.62 -17.39
CA THR A 321 37.15 -29.68 -17.90
C THR A 321 37.60 -31.13 -17.85
N SER A 322 37.90 -31.74 -19.01
CA SER A 322 38.45 -33.09 -19.03
C SER A 322 39.85 -33.07 -18.42
N LEU A 323 40.08 -33.93 -17.43
CA LEU A 323 41.39 -34.08 -16.80
C LEU A 323 42.33 -34.80 -17.77
N GLY A 324 43.09 -34.03 -18.53
CA GLY A 324 44.31 -34.53 -19.16
C GLY A 324 45.31 -34.98 -18.09
N ARG A 325 46.14 -35.98 -18.41
CA ARG A 325 47.13 -36.61 -17.50
C ARG A 325 48.15 -35.67 -16.82
N SER A 326 48.11 -34.37 -17.13
CA SER A 326 49.05 -33.35 -16.65
C SER A 326 48.36 -32.10 -16.08
N ALA A 327 47.09 -32.17 -15.73
CA ALA A 327 46.39 -31.05 -15.08
C ALA A 327 46.92 -30.85 -13.64
N ASP A 328 47.35 -29.63 -13.31
CA ASP A 328 47.90 -29.28 -11.99
C ASP A 328 46.83 -28.62 -11.11
N SER A 329 46.78 -29.03 -9.84
CA SER A 329 45.86 -28.54 -8.79
C SER A 329 45.82 -27.01 -8.64
N SER A 330 46.89 -26.31 -9.03
CA SER A 330 47.00 -24.85 -9.02
C SER A 330 46.14 -24.15 -10.09
N GLN A 331 45.83 -24.82 -11.21
CA GLN A 331 44.98 -24.30 -12.28
C GLN A 331 43.49 -24.25 -11.89
N PHE A 332 43.12 -24.80 -10.72
CA PHE A 332 41.75 -24.88 -10.21
C PHE A 332 41.46 -23.88 -9.08
N LEU A 333 42.49 -23.23 -8.53
CA LEU A 333 42.36 -22.40 -7.31
C LEU A 333 42.06 -20.92 -7.58
N GLY A 334 42.19 -20.45 -8.83
CA GLY A 334 41.91 -19.05 -9.19
C GLY A 334 40.45 -18.64 -8.93
N ASP A 335 39.50 -19.56 -9.12
CA ASP A 335 38.05 -19.29 -8.98
C ASP A 335 37.45 -19.76 -7.65
N LEU A 336 38.21 -20.49 -6.82
CA LEU A 336 37.75 -20.91 -5.50
C LEU A 336 37.94 -19.82 -4.44
N GLN A 337 38.82 -18.85 -4.66
CA GLN A 337 39.10 -17.78 -3.69
C GLN A 337 37.95 -16.78 -3.51
N LYS A 338 36.99 -16.73 -4.45
CA LYS A 338 35.78 -15.88 -4.34
C LYS A 338 34.55 -16.62 -3.82
N ARG A 339 34.64 -17.93 -3.58
CA ARG A 339 33.51 -18.69 -3.05
C ARG A 339 33.37 -18.39 -1.56
N GLU A 340 32.24 -17.78 -1.20
CA GLU A 340 31.85 -17.50 0.19
C GLU A 340 32.17 -18.73 1.07
N THR A 341 32.88 -18.48 2.17
CA THR A 341 33.11 -19.46 3.23
C THR A 341 31.77 -20.09 3.62
N ALA A 342 31.67 -21.41 3.54
CA ALA A 342 30.50 -22.14 4.01
C ALA A 342 30.18 -21.70 5.46
N PRO A 343 28.90 -21.52 5.83
CA PRO A 343 28.56 -21.13 7.20
C PRO A 343 29.09 -22.19 8.15
N THR A 344 30.12 -21.83 8.91
CA THR A 344 30.63 -22.65 10.00
C THR A 344 29.56 -22.66 11.08
N LEU A 345 28.91 -23.80 11.28
CA LEU A 345 28.12 -24.05 12.48
C LEU A 345 28.99 -23.74 13.72
N PRO A 346 28.43 -23.14 14.79
CA PRO A 346 29.16 -22.92 16.03
C PRO A 346 29.76 -24.23 16.54
N ASP A 347 31.02 -24.16 16.97
CA ASP A 347 31.91 -25.29 17.30
C ASP A 347 31.45 -26.18 18.47
N GLU A 348 30.28 -25.90 19.07
CA GLU A 348 29.80 -26.52 20.30
C GLU A 348 29.10 -27.89 20.12
N THR A 349 28.88 -28.35 18.89
CA THR A 349 28.17 -29.64 18.65
C THR A 349 29.04 -30.78 18.12
N ARG A 350 30.35 -30.56 17.92
CA ARG A 350 31.29 -31.66 17.63
C ARG A 350 31.66 -32.39 18.93
N LYS A 351 30.74 -33.17 19.49
CA LYS A 351 31.14 -34.24 20.41
C LYS A 351 32.03 -35.20 19.63
N GLN A 352 33.33 -35.20 19.90
CA GLN A 352 34.24 -36.25 19.45
C GLN A 352 33.65 -37.59 19.90
N ARG A 353 33.14 -38.38 18.94
CA ARG A 353 32.70 -39.74 19.21
C ARG A 353 33.95 -40.59 19.36
N PHE A 354 34.35 -40.84 20.59
CA PHE A 354 35.31 -41.89 20.86
C PHE A 354 34.61 -43.25 20.61
N PRO A 355 35.25 -44.20 19.91
CA PRO A 355 34.74 -45.56 19.85
C PRO A 355 34.64 -46.13 21.28
N PRO A 356 33.65 -46.97 21.59
CA PRO A 356 33.47 -47.53 22.92
C PRO A 356 34.75 -48.26 23.35
N ARG A 357 35.26 -47.92 24.54
CA ARG A 357 36.39 -48.63 25.15
C ARG A 357 35.93 -50.04 25.52
N ARG A 358 36.70 -51.03 25.08
CA ARG A 358 36.53 -52.45 25.42
C ARG A 358 36.64 -52.60 26.94
N GLY A 359 35.56 -53.03 27.61
CA GLY A 359 35.61 -53.43 29.02
C GLY A 359 36.47 -54.69 29.19
N GLU A 360 37.05 -54.86 30.38
CA GLU A 360 37.98 -55.94 30.70
C GLU A 360 37.39 -57.36 30.68
N ASP A 361 36.06 -57.49 30.61
CA ASP A 361 35.39 -58.77 30.38
C ASP A 361 34.69 -58.74 29.01
N GLY A 362 35.31 -59.38 28.02
CA GLY A 362 34.92 -59.28 26.62
C GLY A 362 33.52 -59.81 26.30
N ALA A 363 32.55 -58.92 26.19
CA ALA A 363 31.36 -59.02 25.34
C ALA A 363 30.84 -57.60 25.06
N PHE A 364 30.28 -57.38 23.86
CA PHE A 364 29.87 -56.06 23.37
C PHE A 364 28.77 -55.40 24.21
#